data_AF-A0ABC8SJ80-F1
#
_entry.id   AF-A0ABC8SJ80-F1
#
_cell.length_a   1.000
_cell.length_b   1.000
_cell.length_c   1.000
_cell.angle_alpha   90.00
_cell.angle_beta   90.00
_cell.angle_gamma   90.00
#
_symmetry.space_group_name_H-M   'P 1'
#
loop_
_entity.id
_entity.type
_entity.pdbx_description
1 polymer ?
#
loop_
_entity_poly.entity_id
_entity_poly.type
_entity_poly.pdbx_seq_one_letter_code
_entity_poly.pdbx_strand_id
1 'polypeptide(L)'
;MLRLKAFRPTNDKIVKIQLHPTHPWLVTADASDHVSVWNWEHRQVIYELKAGGVDERRLVGAKLEKLAEGESEPKGKPTEAIRGGSVKQVNFYDDDVRFWQLWRNRSAAAEASSAVNNSMSAFGSPAPSTKGRHFLVICCENKAIFLDLVTMRGRDVPKQDLDNKSLLCMEFLSRSFAGDGPLVAFGGSDGVIRVLSMIAWKLVRRYTGGHKGSIACLMTFMASSGE
;
A
#
# COMPACT_ATOMS: atom_id res chain seq x y z
N MET A 1 -3.22 -31.00 10.31
CA MET A 1 -3.91 -31.37 9.06
C MET A 1 -4.19 -30.09 8.28
N LEU A 2 -3.55 -29.90 7.12
CA LEU A 2 -3.80 -28.73 6.26
C LEU A 2 -5.22 -28.84 5.70
N ARG A 3 -6.11 -27.89 6.03
CA ARG A 3 -7.47 -27.85 5.49
C ARG A 3 -7.47 -26.96 4.25
N LEU A 4 -7.77 -27.55 3.09
CA LEU A 4 -8.07 -26.79 1.88
C LEU A 4 -9.33 -25.93 2.16
N LYS A 5 -9.18 -24.61 2.15
CA LYS A 5 -10.32 -23.69 2.22
C LYS A 5 -10.68 -23.24 0.80
N ALA A 6 -11.95 -23.33 0.45
CA ALA A 6 -12.47 -22.82 -0.82
C ALA A 6 -12.51 -21.29 -0.78
N PHE A 7 -11.93 -20.64 -1.79
CA PHE A 7 -11.94 -19.18 -1.95
C PHE A 7 -13.19 -18.75 -2.74
N ARG A 8 -13.66 -17.51 -2.53
CA ARG A 8 -14.71 -16.92 -3.38
C ARG A 8 -14.19 -16.82 -4.83
N PRO A 9 -14.93 -17.34 -5.84
CA PRO A 9 -14.53 -17.15 -7.23
C PRO A 9 -14.58 -15.67 -7.63
N THR A 10 -13.71 -15.30 -8.55
CA THR A 10 -13.70 -13.98 -9.21
C THR A 10 -14.26 -14.11 -10.62
N ASN A 11 -14.71 -13.00 -11.19
CA ASN A 11 -15.34 -12.99 -12.52
C ASN A 11 -14.31 -13.00 -13.66
N ASP A 12 -13.03 -12.80 -13.35
CA ASP A 12 -11.94 -12.73 -14.31
C ASP A 12 -10.65 -13.31 -13.70
N LYS A 13 -9.58 -13.45 -14.49
CA LYS A 13 -8.30 -14.01 -14.05
C LYS A 13 -7.72 -13.16 -12.93
N ILE A 14 -7.38 -13.81 -11.82
CA ILE A 14 -6.64 -13.18 -10.72
C ILE A 14 -5.23 -12.85 -11.22
N VAL A 15 -4.86 -11.57 -11.16
CA VAL A 15 -3.55 -11.05 -11.62
C VAL A 15 -2.69 -10.51 -10.49
N LYS A 16 -3.28 -10.20 -9.33
CA LYS A 16 -2.56 -9.82 -8.11
C LYS A 16 -3.18 -10.51 -6.92
N ILE A 17 -2.36 -10.88 -5.94
CA ILE A 17 -2.77 -11.60 -4.75
C ILE A 17 -1.81 -11.27 -3.61
N GLN A 18 -2.35 -11.14 -2.40
CA GLN A 18 -1.52 -11.04 -1.21
C GLN A 18 -2.27 -11.57 0.01
N LEU A 19 -1.55 -12.25 0.90
CA LEU A 19 -2.08 -12.72 2.19
C LEU A 19 -1.60 -11.79 3.30
N HIS A 20 -2.52 -11.51 4.22
CA HIS A 20 -2.16 -10.91 5.48
C HIS A 20 -1.39 -11.93 6.34
N PRO A 21 -0.30 -11.56 7.03
CA PRO A 21 0.53 -12.53 7.76
C PRO A 21 -0.11 -13.09 9.04
N THR A 22 -0.99 -12.32 9.70
CA THR A 22 -1.61 -12.72 10.98
C THR A 22 -3.14 -12.84 10.89
N HIS A 23 -3.83 -11.87 10.29
CA HIS A 23 -5.26 -11.97 10.00
C HIS A 23 -5.60 -12.99 8.91
N PRO A 24 -6.81 -13.60 8.97
CA PRO A 24 -7.27 -14.57 7.99
C PRO A 24 -7.76 -13.91 6.69
N TRP A 25 -7.01 -12.93 6.16
CA TRP A 25 -7.43 -12.06 5.06
C TRP A 25 -6.59 -12.25 3.81
N LEU A 26 -7.28 -12.41 2.69
CA LEU A 26 -6.73 -12.49 1.36
C LEU A 26 -7.20 -11.27 0.57
N VAL A 27 -6.29 -10.55 -0.08
CA VAL A 27 -6.65 -9.58 -1.11
C VAL A 27 -6.31 -10.12 -2.49
N THR A 28 -7.22 -9.94 -3.45
CA THR A 28 -7.02 -10.27 -4.86
C THR A 28 -7.38 -9.07 -5.73
N ALA A 29 -6.66 -8.91 -6.84
CA ALA A 29 -7.10 -8.08 -7.96
C ALA A 29 -7.21 -8.95 -9.21
N ASP A 30 -8.34 -8.84 -9.93
CA ASP A 30 -8.53 -9.51 -11.21
C ASP A 30 -8.12 -8.65 -12.41
N ALA A 31 -8.08 -9.24 -13.61
CA ALA A 31 -7.67 -8.57 -14.84
C ALA A 31 -8.61 -7.42 -15.24
N SER A 32 -9.78 -7.33 -14.60
CA SER A 32 -10.71 -6.23 -14.76
C SER A 32 -10.44 -5.07 -13.79
N ASP A 33 -9.41 -5.13 -12.95
CA ASP A 33 -9.13 -4.16 -11.88
C ASP A 33 -10.15 -4.18 -10.72
N HIS A 34 -10.89 -5.27 -10.58
CA HIS A 34 -11.74 -5.48 -9.40
C HIS A 34 -10.88 -6.04 -8.26
N VAL A 35 -10.90 -5.35 -7.12
CA VAL A 35 -10.14 -5.72 -5.93
C VAL A 35 -11.10 -6.19 -4.85
N SER A 36 -10.81 -7.32 -4.22
CA SER A 36 -11.62 -7.88 -3.12
C SER A 36 -10.76 -8.36 -1.98
N VAL A 37 -11.15 -7.99 -0.75
CA VAL A 37 -10.60 -8.52 0.50
C VAL A 37 -11.55 -9.56 1.05
N TRP A 38 -11.08 -10.79 1.21
CA TRP A 38 -11.86 -11.93 1.67
C TRP A 38 -11.29 -12.50 2.97
N ASN A 39 -12.16 -12.71 3.95
CA ASN A 39 -11.86 -13.41 5.18
C ASN A 39 -12.12 -14.91 4.99
N TRP A 40 -11.08 -15.74 5.00
CA TRP A 40 -11.22 -17.19 4.80
C TRP A 40 -11.66 -17.95 6.05
N GLU A 41 -11.59 -17.33 7.22
CA GLU A 41 -12.09 -17.90 8.46
C GLU A 41 -13.62 -17.83 8.51
N HIS A 42 -14.17 -16.63 8.25
CA HIS A 42 -15.61 -16.39 8.27
C HIS A 42 -16.29 -16.57 6.90
N ARG A 43 -15.52 -16.83 5.83
CA ARG A 43 -16.00 -16.94 4.45
C ARG A 43 -16.76 -15.70 3.97
N GLN A 44 -16.28 -14.52 4.38
CA GLN A 44 -16.95 -13.25 4.15
C GLN A 44 -16.08 -12.30 3.36
N VAL A 45 -16.72 -11.46 2.57
CA VAL A 45 -16.05 -10.36 1.87
C VAL A 45 -16.02 -9.19 2.83
N ILE A 46 -14.81 -8.74 3.15
CA ILE A 46 -14.59 -7.57 4.01
C ILE A 46 -14.81 -6.30 3.20
N TYR A 47 -14.27 -6.27 1.99
CA TYR A 47 -14.34 -5.11 1.12
C TYR A 47 -14.22 -5.51 -0.36
N GLU A 48 -14.86 -4.75 -1.24
CA GLU A 48 -14.75 -4.88 -2.68
C GLU A 48 -14.88 -3.53 -3.37
N LEU A 49 -14.07 -3.30 -4.42
CA LEU A 49 -14.10 -2.07 -5.20
C LEU A 49 -13.56 -2.28 -6.62
N LYS A 50 -14.01 -1.43 -7.55
CA LYS A 50 -13.45 -1.32 -8.90
C LYS A 50 -12.32 -0.27 -8.91
N ALA A 51 -11.12 -0.67 -8.50
CA ALA A 51 -10.00 0.25 -8.29
C ALA A 51 -9.55 0.98 -9.58
N GLY A 52 -9.66 0.33 -10.74
CA GLY A 52 -9.34 0.96 -12.02
C GLY A 52 -10.34 2.03 -12.47
N GLY A 53 -11.53 2.05 -11.88
CA GLY A 53 -12.58 3.04 -12.14
C GLY A 53 -12.58 4.20 -11.15
N VAL A 54 -13.72 4.87 -11.08
CA VAL A 54 -14.05 5.84 -10.02
C VAL A 54 -14.98 5.12 -9.04
N ASP A 55 -14.63 5.15 -7.75
CA ASP A 55 -15.47 4.57 -6.71
C ASP A 55 -16.45 5.63 -6.19
N GLU A 56 -17.64 5.68 -6.80
CA GLU A 56 -18.68 6.64 -6.45
C GLU A 56 -19.15 6.51 -4.99
N ARG A 57 -19.15 5.30 -4.42
CA ARG A 57 -19.56 5.10 -3.02
C ARG A 57 -18.58 5.79 -2.07
N ARG A 58 -17.28 5.65 -2.35
CA ARG A 58 -16.23 6.30 -1.57
C ARG A 58 -16.27 7.83 -1.74
N LEU A 59 -16.58 8.32 -2.94
CA LEU A 59 -16.77 9.75 -3.21
C LEU A 59 -17.91 10.35 -2.38
N VAL A 60 -19.05 9.67 -2.34
CA VAL A 60 -20.20 10.13 -1.55
C VAL A 60 -19.84 10.14 -0.06
N GLY A 61 -19.18 9.10 0.45
CA GLY A 61 -18.70 9.06 1.83
C GLY A 61 -17.75 10.21 2.18
N ALA A 62 -16.76 10.47 1.32
CA ALA A 62 -15.80 11.57 1.52
C ALA A 62 -16.49 12.95 1.48
N LYS A 63 -17.47 13.13 0.59
CA LYS A 63 -18.23 14.39 0.50
C LYS A 63 -19.08 14.61 1.75
N LEU A 64 -19.76 13.58 2.24
CA LEU A 64 -20.56 13.66 3.47
C LEU A 64 -19.69 13.99 4.69
N GLU A 65 -18.46 13.48 4.75
CA GLU A 65 -17.52 13.76 5.83
C GLU A 65 -17.05 15.22 5.82
N LYS A 66 -16.63 15.76 4.67
CA LYS A 66 -16.24 17.18 4.57
C LYS A 66 -17.36 18.12 4.97
N LEU A 67 -18.59 17.78 4.60
CA LEU A 67 -19.78 18.51 5.02
C LEU A 67 -19.99 18.44 6.54
N ALA A 68 -19.75 17.27 7.16
CA ALA A 68 -19.82 17.10 8.61
C ALA A 68 -18.70 17.85 9.35
N GLU A 69 -17.52 18.00 8.74
CA GLU A 69 -16.37 18.75 9.27
C GLU A 69 -16.50 20.27 9.08
N GLY A 70 -17.56 20.73 8.40
CA GLY A 70 -17.82 22.16 8.18
C GLY A 70 -16.98 22.77 7.04
N GLU A 71 -16.31 21.95 6.23
CA GLU A 71 -15.64 22.41 5.01
C GLU A 71 -16.66 22.72 3.91
N SER A 72 -16.65 23.95 3.39
CA SER A 72 -17.44 24.32 2.20
C SER A 72 -16.68 23.97 0.91
N GLU A 73 -17.44 23.66 -0.16
CA GLU A 73 -16.95 23.14 -1.45
C GLU A 73 -15.59 23.72 -1.90
N PRO A 74 -14.56 22.88 -2.17
CA PRO A 74 -13.28 23.37 -2.65
C PRO A 74 -13.44 23.92 -4.08
N LYS A 75 -13.02 25.17 -4.29
CA LYS A 75 -12.79 25.74 -5.64
C LYS A 75 -11.63 25.00 -6.32
N GLY A 76 -11.91 23.83 -6.90
CA GLY A 76 -10.93 23.03 -7.64
C GLY A 76 -11.56 21.75 -8.19
N LYS A 77 -11.00 21.21 -9.28
CA LYS A 77 -11.44 19.91 -9.83
C LYS A 77 -11.35 18.84 -8.73
N PRO A 78 -12.38 18.00 -8.54
CA PRO A 78 -12.35 17.00 -7.49
C PRO A 78 -11.28 15.96 -7.80
N THR A 79 -10.16 16.03 -7.08
CA THR A 79 -9.04 15.07 -7.10
C THR A 79 -9.51 13.62 -6.86
N GLU A 80 -10.71 13.45 -6.30
CA GLU A 80 -11.27 12.17 -5.89
C GLU A 80 -11.98 11.42 -7.03
N ALA A 81 -12.27 12.06 -8.18
CA ALA A 81 -12.97 11.44 -9.31
C ALA A 81 -12.01 10.84 -10.37
N ILE A 82 -10.75 10.60 -10.03
CA ILE A 82 -9.74 10.09 -10.97
C ILE A 82 -9.89 8.57 -11.14
N ARG A 83 -9.98 8.12 -12.40
CA ARG A 83 -9.95 6.69 -12.75
C ARG A 83 -8.58 6.10 -12.44
N GLY A 84 -8.53 4.98 -11.71
CA GLY A 84 -7.27 4.35 -11.31
C GLY A 84 -6.45 3.76 -12.46
N GLY A 85 -7.08 3.32 -13.55
CA GLY A 85 -6.40 2.53 -14.58
C GLY A 85 -6.01 1.14 -14.07
N SER A 86 -5.06 0.46 -14.72
CA SER A 86 -4.74 -0.93 -14.36
C SER A 86 -4.18 -1.05 -12.94
N VAL A 87 -4.66 -2.03 -12.16
CA VAL A 87 -4.11 -2.38 -10.85
C VAL A 87 -2.77 -3.09 -11.04
N LYS A 88 -1.71 -2.46 -10.53
CA LYS A 88 -0.34 -2.97 -10.64
C LYS A 88 0.13 -3.72 -9.40
N GLN A 89 -0.38 -3.38 -8.22
CA GLN A 89 -0.03 -4.08 -6.98
C GLN A 89 -1.09 -3.87 -5.89
N VAL A 90 -1.24 -4.84 -4.99
CA VAL A 90 -2.06 -4.75 -3.78
C VAL A 90 -1.22 -5.20 -2.59
N ASN A 91 -1.12 -4.38 -1.54
CA ASN A 91 -0.42 -4.71 -0.31
C ASN A 91 -1.27 -4.32 0.92
N PHE A 92 -1.37 -5.20 1.89
CA PHE A 92 -1.70 -4.88 3.27
C PHE A 92 -0.58 -4.07 3.90
N TYR A 93 -0.95 -3.23 4.86
CA TYR A 93 -0.03 -2.43 5.62
C TYR A 93 -0.57 -2.14 7.02
N ASP A 94 0.10 -2.68 8.03
CA ASP A 94 -0.12 -2.43 9.45
C ASP A 94 1.10 -2.84 10.27
N ASP A 95 0.96 -2.91 11.60
CA ASP A 95 2.03 -3.26 12.52
C ASP A 95 2.53 -4.69 12.30
N ASP A 96 1.63 -5.64 12.04
CA ASP A 96 1.97 -7.06 11.85
C ASP A 96 2.67 -7.28 10.51
N VAL A 97 2.17 -6.68 9.43
CA VAL A 97 2.80 -6.74 8.11
C VAL A 97 4.23 -6.23 8.18
N ARG A 98 4.44 -5.08 8.83
CA ARG A 98 5.77 -4.49 8.99
C ARG A 98 6.69 -5.34 9.84
N PHE A 99 6.18 -5.85 10.96
CA PHE A 99 6.94 -6.74 11.84
C PHE A 99 7.45 -7.95 11.05
N TRP A 100 6.57 -8.64 10.32
CA TRP A 100 6.93 -9.84 9.57
C TRP A 100 7.78 -9.56 8.33
N GLN A 101 7.65 -8.38 7.71
CA GLN A 101 8.55 -7.94 6.64
C GLN A 101 9.97 -7.67 7.17
N LEU A 102 10.08 -6.92 8.26
CA LEU A 102 11.37 -6.65 8.92
C LEU A 102 12.03 -7.93 9.40
N TRP A 103 11.26 -8.84 10.00
CA TRP A 103 11.77 -10.13 10.46
C TRP A 103 12.32 -10.96 9.29
N ARG A 104 11.58 -11.07 8.18
CA ARG A 104 12.06 -11.76 6.97
C ARG A 104 13.37 -11.17 6.44
N ASN A 105 13.45 -9.84 6.37
CA ASN A 105 14.66 -9.16 5.89
C ASN A 105 15.87 -9.39 6.81
N ARG A 106 15.66 -9.43 8.13
CA ARG A 106 16.71 -9.75 9.11
C ARG A 106 17.18 -11.19 8.98
N SER A 107 16.25 -12.13 8.88
CA SER A 107 16.58 -13.56 8.73
C SER A 107 17.39 -13.80 7.46
N ALA A 108 16.98 -13.19 6.34
CA ALA A 108 17.73 -13.26 5.08
C ALA A 108 19.14 -12.65 5.17
N ALA A 109 19.31 -11.54 5.90
CA ALA A 109 20.62 -10.91 6.09
C ALA A 109 21.54 -11.71 7.04
N ALA A 110 20.98 -12.35 8.07
CA ALA A 110 21.73 -13.18 9.01
C ALA A 110 22.31 -14.44 8.35
N GLU A 111 21.60 -15.02 7.38
CA GLU A 111 22.10 -16.15 6.59
C GLU A 111 23.29 -15.77 5.68
N ALA A 112 23.48 -14.47 5.38
CA ALA A 112 24.51 -13.98 4.46
C ALA A 112 25.83 -13.54 5.13
N SER A 113 25.90 -13.43 6.46
CA SER A 113 27.08 -12.90 7.18
C SER A 113 27.51 -13.76 8.37
N SER A 114 28.81 -14.03 8.48
CA SER A 114 29.45 -14.75 9.61
C SER A 114 29.90 -13.83 10.76
N ALA A 115 29.59 -12.53 10.73
CA ALA A 115 30.02 -11.58 11.77
C ALA A 115 28.84 -11.10 12.63
N VAL A 116 28.81 -11.61 13.86
CA VAL A 116 27.96 -11.14 14.95
C VAL A 116 28.34 -9.70 15.32
N ASN A 117 27.37 -8.78 15.30
CA ASN A 117 27.21 -7.85 16.42
C ASN A 117 25.77 -7.32 16.51
N ASN A 118 25.22 -7.57 17.69
CA ASN A 118 23.82 -7.44 18.06
C ASN A 118 23.47 -5.96 18.32
N SER A 119 23.16 -5.23 17.26
CA SER A 119 22.38 -3.98 17.35
C SER A 119 21.00 -4.26 16.77
N MET A 120 20.17 -4.99 17.53
CA MET A 120 18.75 -5.01 17.27
C MET A 120 18.22 -3.59 17.49
N SER A 121 18.17 -2.78 16.42
CA SER A 121 17.33 -1.58 16.45
C SER A 121 15.92 -2.04 16.80
N ALA A 122 15.45 -1.63 17.98
CA ALA A 122 14.13 -1.96 18.46
C ALA A 122 13.11 -1.55 17.41
N PHE A 123 12.08 -2.39 17.20
CA PHE A 123 10.92 -1.96 16.42
C PHE A 123 10.40 -0.69 17.09
N GLY A 124 10.59 0.46 16.43
CA GLY A 124 10.07 1.71 16.95
C GLY A 124 8.56 1.60 17.10
N SER A 125 8.01 2.23 18.14
CA SER A 125 6.56 2.31 18.29
C SER A 125 5.93 2.76 16.96
N PRO A 126 4.81 2.15 16.52
CA PRO A 126 4.10 2.57 15.33
C PRO A 126 3.87 4.07 15.34
N ALA A 127 4.00 4.70 14.17
CA ALA A 127 3.56 6.08 14.03
C ALA A 127 2.09 6.18 14.50
N PRO A 128 1.72 7.21 15.29
CA PRO A 128 0.35 7.35 15.79
C PRO A 128 -0.70 7.27 14.68
N SER A 129 -0.38 7.74 13.47
CA SER A 129 -1.26 7.73 12.30
C SER A 129 -1.62 6.34 11.77
N THR A 130 -0.86 5.29 12.13
CA THR A 130 -1.06 3.91 11.67
C THR A 130 -1.29 2.92 12.80
N LYS A 131 -1.17 3.35 14.06
CA LYS A 131 -1.36 2.48 15.22
C LYS A 131 -2.80 1.97 15.28
N GLY A 132 -2.98 0.65 15.29
CA GLY A 132 -4.30 0.01 15.33
C GLY A 132 -5.13 0.15 14.03
N ARG A 133 -4.51 0.55 12.92
CA ARG A 133 -5.17 0.64 11.61
C ARG A 133 -4.70 -0.50 10.72
N HIS A 134 -5.61 -1.03 9.92
CA HIS A 134 -5.31 -2.07 8.94
C HIS A 134 -5.51 -1.52 7.54
N PHE A 135 -4.44 -1.09 6.89
CA PHE A 135 -4.56 -0.56 5.54
C PHE A 135 -4.50 -1.65 4.49
N LEU A 136 -5.38 -1.55 3.50
CA LEU A 136 -5.14 -2.05 2.16
C LEU A 136 -4.63 -0.90 1.30
N VAL A 137 -3.48 -1.07 0.67
CA VAL A 137 -2.95 -0.12 -0.32
C VAL A 137 -2.99 -0.75 -1.70
N ILE A 138 -3.51 -0.01 -2.67
CA ILE A 138 -3.70 -0.44 -4.05
C ILE A 138 -2.94 0.52 -4.95
N CYS A 139 -1.91 0.02 -5.63
CA CYS A 139 -1.17 0.78 -6.63
C CYS A 139 -1.83 0.57 -7.98
N CYS A 140 -2.46 1.63 -8.52
CA CYS A 140 -2.99 1.66 -9.88
C CYS A 140 -2.12 2.59 -10.74
N GLU A 141 -2.22 2.47 -12.07
CA GLU A 141 -1.43 3.31 -13.00
C GLU A 141 -1.57 4.82 -12.72
N ASN A 142 -2.78 5.27 -12.41
CA ASN A 142 -3.09 6.69 -12.32
C ASN A 142 -3.28 7.21 -10.90
N LYS A 143 -3.33 6.34 -9.90
CA LYS A 143 -3.44 6.71 -8.49
C LYS A 143 -3.05 5.55 -7.57
N ALA A 144 -2.64 5.87 -6.36
CA ALA A 144 -2.62 4.92 -5.26
C ALA A 144 -3.87 5.11 -4.38
N ILE A 145 -4.44 4.03 -3.86
CA ILE A 145 -5.59 4.06 -2.95
C ILE A 145 -5.11 3.52 -1.61
N PHE A 146 -5.35 4.25 -0.53
CA PHE A 146 -5.07 3.84 0.85
C PHE A 146 -6.38 3.68 1.59
N LEU A 147 -6.82 2.45 1.76
CA LEU A 147 -8.07 2.08 2.40
C LEU A 147 -7.81 1.56 3.81
N ASP A 148 -8.38 2.20 4.81
CA ASP A 148 -8.44 1.67 6.17
C ASP A 148 -9.60 0.68 6.29
N LEU A 149 -9.29 -0.60 6.49
CA LEU A 149 -10.27 -1.69 6.59
C LEU A 149 -11.05 -1.69 7.90
N VAL A 150 -10.65 -0.90 8.91
CA VAL A 150 -11.40 -0.75 10.16
C VAL A 150 -12.50 0.30 9.98
N THR A 151 -12.13 1.47 9.48
CA THR A 151 -13.06 2.60 9.33
C THR A 151 -13.80 2.60 7.99
N MET A 152 -13.38 1.74 7.06
CA MET A 152 -13.82 1.71 5.66
C MET A 152 -13.61 3.03 4.92
N ARG A 153 -12.70 3.87 5.44
CA ARG A 153 -12.33 5.15 4.83
C ARG A 153 -11.14 4.95 3.94
N GLY A 154 -11.19 5.54 2.75
CA GLY A 154 -10.07 5.50 1.82
C GLY A 154 -9.62 6.89 1.40
N ARG A 155 -8.34 7.01 1.07
CA ARG A 155 -7.73 8.19 0.46
C ARG A 155 -7.11 7.81 -0.87
N ASP A 156 -7.41 8.59 -1.90
CA ASP A 156 -6.72 8.47 -3.18
C ASP A 156 -5.56 9.45 -3.23
N VAL A 157 -4.41 8.98 -3.70
CA VAL A 157 -3.23 9.77 -4.03
C VAL A 157 -3.07 9.70 -5.55
N PRO A 158 -3.51 10.72 -6.30
CA PRO A 158 -3.38 10.71 -7.75
C PRO A 158 -1.91 10.75 -8.17
N LYS A 159 -1.63 10.22 -9.37
CA LYS A 159 -0.28 10.32 -9.93
C LYS A 159 0.19 11.76 -10.09
N GLN A 160 -0.72 12.74 -10.17
CA GLN A 160 -0.40 14.17 -10.24
C GLN A 160 0.40 14.65 -9.02
N ASP A 161 0.10 14.09 -7.84
CA ASP A 161 0.84 14.36 -6.60
C ASP A 161 2.20 13.61 -6.57
N LEU A 162 2.44 12.75 -7.57
CA LEU A 162 3.60 11.90 -7.78
C LEU A 162 4.22 12.16 -9.17
N ASP A 163 4.37 13.43 -9.54
CA ASP A 163 4.97 13.94 -10.81
C ASP A 163 4.28 13.49 -12.11
N ASN A 164 3.03 13.07 -12.02
CA ASN A 164 2.15 12.72 -13.14
C ASN A 164 2.70 11.58 -14.03
N LYS A 165 3.40 10.63 -13.43
CA LYS A 165 3.89 9.42 -14.12
C LYS A 165 3.15 8.18 -13.65
N SER A 166 2.97 7.21 -14.55
CA SER A 166 2.24 6.00 -14.21
C SER A 166 2.99 5.21 -13.13
N LEU A 167 2.27 4.79 -12.10
CA LEU A 167 2.80 3.97 -11.00
C LEU A 167 2.75 2.50 -11.40
N LEU A 168 3.83 1.75 -11.17
CA LEU A 168 3.99 0.38 -11.66
C LEU A 168 4.23 -0.65 -10.56
N CYS A 169 4.76 -0.23 -9.43
CA CYS A 169 4.95 -1.07 -8.26
C CYS A 169 5.09 -0.17 -7.03
N MET A 170 4.99 -0.75 -5.85
CA MET A 170 5.15 -0.06 -4.59
C MET A 170 5.84 -0.93 -3.54
N GLU A 171 6.49 -0.29 -2.58
CA GLU A 171 7.11 -0.96 -1.46
C GLU A 171 7.14 -0.05 -0.22
N PHE A 172 6.80 -0.61 0.95
CA PHE A 172 6.85 0.13 2.20
C PHE A 172 8.25 0.13 2.77
N LEU A 173 8.71 1.29 3.23
CA LEU A 173 10.03 1.44 3.82
C LEU A 173 9.96 1.18 5.32
N SER A 174 10.87 0.33 5.82
CA SER A 174 10.93 -0.10 7.22
C SER A 174 11.42 0.99 8.17
N ARG A 175 12.22 1.95 7.68
CA ARG A 175 12.76 3.08 8.45
C ARG A 175 12.26 4.41 7.91
N SER A 176 11.68 5.20 8.80
CA SER A 176 11.52 6.64 8.63
C SER A 176 12.60 7.34 9.44
N PHE A 177 13.42 8.15 8.80
CA PHE A 177 14.22 9.14 9.53
C PHE A 177 13.33 10.35 9.85
N ALA A 178 13.60 11.04 10.96
CA ALA A 178 13.07 12.38 11.26
C ALA A 178 11.54 12.58 11.32
N GLY A 179 10.74 11.61 11.76
CA GLY A 179 9.30 11.85 11.99
C GLY A 179 8.46 12.01 10.72
N ASP A 180 9.04 11.78 9.53
CA ASP A 180 8.35 11.80 8.23
C ASP A 180 7.29 10.69 8.08
N GLY A 181 7.14 9.85 9.09
CA GLY A 181 6.08 8.88 9.22
C GLY A 181 6.31 7.66 8.34
N PRO A 182 5.33 6.76 8.28
CA PRO A 182 5.48 5.61 7.42
C PRO A 182 5.57 6.06 5.97
N LEU A 183 6.57 5.53 5.27
CA LEU A 183 6.91 5.90 3.92
C LEU A 183 6.59 4.76 2.97
N VAL A 184 6.06 5.10 1.81
CA VAL A 184 5.85 4.17 0.71
C VAL A 184 6.57 4.69 -0.53
N ALA A 185 7.37 3.82 -1.14
CA ALA A 185 8.05 4.08 -2.40
C ALA A 185 7.18 3.56 -3.55
N PHE A 186 7.04 4.34 -4.61
CA PHE A 186 6.37 3.97 -5.85
C PHE A 186 7.38 3.98 -7.00
N GLY A 187 7.42 2.89 -7.76
CA GLY A 187 8.20 2.79 -8.98
C GLY A 187 7.43 3.37 -10.15
N GLY A 188 8.03 4.33 -10.87
CA GLY A 188 7.43 4.98 -12.02
C GLY A 188 7.76 4.31 -13.35
N SER A 189 6.90 4.57 -14.34
CA SER A 189 7.15 4.27 -15.77
C SER A 189 8.37 4.97 -16.37
N ASP A 190 8.90 5.99 -15.69
CA ASP A 190 10.03 6.81 -16.11
C ASP A 190 11.37 6.44 -15.44
N GLY A 191 11.42 5.35 -14.68
CA GLY A 191 12.63 4.93 -13.96
C GLY A 191 12.91 5.72 -12.69
N VAL A 192 11.98 6.58 -12.26
CA VAL A 192 12.09 7.34 -11.01
C VAL A 192 11.31 6.63 -9.91
N ILE A 193 11.92 6.52 -8.73
CA ILE A 193 11.26 6.03 -7.51
C ILE A 193 10.81 7.23 -6.69
N ARG A 194 9.54 7.24 -6.29
CA ARG A 194 8.90 8.35 -5.59
C ARG A 194 8.46 7.92 -4.20
N VAL A 195 8.91 8.63 -3.17
CA VAL A 195 8.60 8.28 -1.78
C VAL A 195 7.55 9.23 -1.24
N LEU A 196 6.41 8.68 -0.84
CA LEU A 196 5.30 9.40 -0.24
C LEU A 196 5.33 9.21 1.28
N SER A 197 5.12 10.28 2.04
CA SER A 197 4.78 10.21 3.46
C SER A 197 3.30 9.92 3.64
N MET A 198 2.96 8.90 4.43
CA MET A 198 1.57 8.59 4.82
C MET A 198 1.06 9.44 6.00
N ILE A 199 1.91 10.28 6.60
CA ILE A 199 1.48 11.30 7.57
C ILE A 199 1.12 12.58 6.83
N ALA A 200 2.08 13.12 6.08
CA ALA A 200 1.91 14.40 5.41
C ALA A 200 1.11 14.30 4.11
N TRP A 201 0.93 13.08 3.57
CA TRP A 201 0.33 12.81 2.26
C TRP A 201 0.99 13.60 1.13
N LYS A 202 2.32 13.72 1.20
CA LYS A 202 3.14 14.48 0.27
C LYS A 202 4.34 13.66 -0.18
N LEU A 203 4.76 13.90 -1.42
CA LEU A 203 6.01 13.38 -1.97
C LEU A 203 7.18 13.99 -1.19
N VAL A 204 7.94 13.15 -0.49
CA VAL A 204 9.06 13.56 0.37
C VAL A 204 10.43 13.31 -0.28
N ARG A 205 10.53 12.37 -1.23
CA ARG A 205 11.80 12.06 -1.89
C ARG A 205 11.63 11.50 -3.30
N ARG A 206 12.64 11.74 -4.14
CA ARG A 206 12.81 11.12 -5.46
C ARG A 206 14.17 10.45 -5.54
N TYR A 207 14.22 9.23 -6.05
CA TYR A 207 15.47 8.59 -6.48
C TYR A 207 15.48 8.52 -8.00
N THR A 208 16.52 9.11 -8.61
CA THR A 208 16.68 9.25 -10.06
C THR A 208 18.07 8.73 -10.46
N GLY A 209 18.29 8.50 -11.76
CA GLY A 209 19.60 8.11 -12.29
C GLY A 209 19.98 6.63 -12.11
N GLY A 210 19.30 5.88 -11.23
CA GLY A 210 19.54 4.44 -11.04
C GLY A 210 18.96 3.54 -12.14
N HIS A 211 17.89 3.98 -12.82
CA HIS A 211 17.21 3.21 -13.85
C HIS A 211 16.95 4.06 -15.10
N LYS A 212 17.12 3.45 -16.28
CA LYS A 212 16.91 4.11 -17.58
C LYS A 212 15.48 3.97 -18.13
N GLY A 213 14.64 3.16 -17.48
CA GLY A 213 13.29 2.84 -17.91
C GLY A 213 12.41 2.41 -16.75
N SER A 214 11.21 1.95 -17.05
CA SER A 214 10.18 1.60 -16.07
C SER A 214 10.69 0.74 -14.91
N ILE A 215 10.34 1.13 -13.68
CA ILE A 215 10.59 0.31 -12.50
C ILE A 215 9.56 -0.83 -12.48
N ALA A 216 10.02 -2.07 -12.68
CA ALA A 216 9.14 -3.23 -12.74
C ALA A 216 8.78 -3.79 -11.34
N CYS A 217 9.67 -3.61 -10.37
CA CYS A 217 9.53 -4.13 -9.02
C CYS A 217 10.35 -3.28 -8.04
N LEU A 218 9.87 -3.19 -6.80
CA LEU A 218 10.61 -2.67 -5.67
C LEU A 218 10.59 -3.73 -4.56
N MET A 219 11.71 -3.91 -3.90
CA MET A 219 11.83 -4.72 -2.70
C MET A 219 12.74 -4.03 -1.70
N THR A 220 12.44 -4.18 -0.42
CA THR A 220 13.32 -3.80 0.66
C THR A 220 14.11 -5.01 1.14
N PHE A 221 15.39 -4.81 1.44
CA PHE A 221 16.24 -5.77 2.11
C PHE A 221 17.02 -5.05 3.21
N MET A 222 17.57 -5.80 4.16
CA MET A 222 18.47 -5.24 5.17
C MET A 222 19.89 -5.36 4.67
N ALA A 223 20.60 -4.24 4.59
CA ALA A 223 22.02 -4.23 4.28
C ALA A 223 22.85 -4.82 5.43
N SER A 224 24.08 -5.25 5.14
CA SER A 224 25.02 -5.76 6.16
C SER A 224 25.37 -4.71 7.22
N SER A 225 25.21 -3.42 6.91
CA SER A 225 25.31 -2.30 7.85
C SER A 225 24.12 -2.20 8.82
N GLY A 226 23.10 -3.03 8.66
CA GLY A 226 21.85 -2.96 9.43
C GLY A 226 20.94 -1.81 9.03
N GLU A 227 21.12 -1.25 7.83
CA GLU A 227 20.25 -0.25 7.19
C GLU A 227 19.20 -0.86 6.27
#